data_AF-A0A0L7MBH5-F1
#
_entry.id   AF-A0A0L7MBH5-F1
#
_cell.length_a   1.000
_cell.length_b   1.000
_cell.length_c   1.000
_cell.angle_alpha   90.00
_cell.angle_beta   90.00
_cell.angle_gamma   90.00
#
_symmetry.space_group_name_H-M   'P 1'
#
loop_
_entity.id
_entity.type
_entity.pdbx_description
1 polymer ?
#
loop_
_entity_poly.entity_id
_entity_poly.type
_entity_poly.pdbx_seq_one_letter_code
_entity_poly.pdbx_strand_id
1 'polypeptide(L)'
;MTVFLQFIDEAAAAAALSPWSADGAIPAYIGSAAVDVIGVIQRPTGEVLQTEAGEIPVLAPVPGWHINLSARVPELEQYEVGAPATPDRVFAGIDVVVPPRVPSRVTRRQARQALALAGLFAAVQPAINAIPDPQQRQLAQIEWDDSQDFERERPLLIELGHAIGLDDAGIDELFIQAGAL
;
A
#
# COMPACT_ATOMS: atom_id res chain seq x y z
N MET A 1 -12.81 10.75 -10.19
CA MET A 1 -12.01 9.73 -9.46
C MET A 1 -12.14 8.43 -10.22
N THR A 2 -11.04 7.73 -10.48
CA THR A 2 -11.05 6.45 -11.19
C THR A 2 -11.75 5.45 -10.29
N VAL A 3 -12.72 4.74 -10.84
CA VAL A 3 -13.40 3.66 -10.16
C VAL A 3 -12.82 2.35 -10.68
N PHE A 4 -12.35 1.51 -9.77
CA PHE A 4 -11.72 0.24 -10.09
C PHE A 4 -12.76 -0.86 -9.90
N LEU A 5 -12.99 -1.66 -10.93
CA LEU A 5 -13.91 -2.78 -10.90
C LEU A 5 -13.16 -4.10 -11.00
N GLN A 6 -13.62 -5.10 -10.25
CA GLN A 6 -13.14 -6.46 -10.32
C GLN A 6 -14.30 -7.44 -10.57
N PHE A 7 -14.12 -8.32 -11.53
CA PHE A 7 -15.03 -9.40 -11.88
C PHE A 7 -14.33 -10.75 -11.70
N ILE A 8 -15.09 -11.83 -11.59
CA ILE A 8 -14.51 -13.18 -11.51
C ILE A 8 -13.81 -13.58 -12.81
N ASP A 9 -14.37 -13.19 -13.95
CA ASP A 9 -13.84 -13.41 -15.30
C ASP A 9 -14.42 -12.40 -16.31
N GLU A 10 -14.01 -12.51 -17.57
CA GLU A 10 -14.49 -11.66 -18.68
C GLU A 10 -15.98 -11.84 -18.96
N ALA A 11 -16.51 -13.07 -18.85
CA ALA A 11 -17.91 -13.37 -19.12
C ALA A 11 -18.83 -12.69 -18.09
N ALA A 12 -18.44 -12.69 -16.81
CA ALA A 12 -19.14 -11.97 -15.76
C ALA A 12 -19.10 -10.45 -15.97
N ALA A 13 -17.97 -9.91 -16.43
CA ALA A 13 -17.86 -8.50 -16.78
C ALA A 13 -18.79 -8.14 -17.96
N ALA A 14 -18.77 -8.92 -19.04
CA ALA A 14 -19.64 -8.72 -20.19
C ALA A 14 -21.14 -8.82 -19.81
N ALA A 15 -21.50 -9.76 -18.93
CA ALA A 15 -22.85 -9.88 -18.41
C ALA A 15 -23.26 -8.66 -17.56
N ALA A 16 -22.38 -8.19 -16.67
CA ALA A 16 -22.63 -7.02 -15.83
C ALA A 16 -22.78 -5.73 -16.65
N LEU A 17 -22.03 -5.58 -17.74
CA LEU A 17 -22.09 -4.40 -18.62
C LEU A 17 -23.11 -4.56 -19.77
N SER A 18 -23.80 -5.70 -19.87
CA SER A 18 -24.79 -5.97 -20.92
C SER A 18 -25.91 -4.93 -21.06
N PRO A 19 -26.38 -4.24 -20.01
CA PRO A 19 -27.41 -3.19 -20.17
C PRO A 19 -26.97 -2.00 -21.04
N TRP A 20 -25.65 -1.80 -21.22
CA TRP A 20 -25.07 -0.72 -22.02
C TRP A 20 -24.31 -1.23 -23.25
N SER A 21 -24.34 -2.55 -23.49
CA SER A 21 -23.65 -3.21 -24.59
C SER A 21 -24.54 -3.31 -25.84
N ALA A 22 -23.91 -3.27 -27.02
CA ALA A 22 -24.47 -3.83 -28.25
C ALA A 22 -23.76 -5.15 -28.57
N ASP A 23 -24.54 -6.18 -28.93
CA ASP A 23 -24.04 -7.47 -29.43
C ASP A 23 -23.08 -8.24 -28.49
N GLY A 24 -23.17 -7.99 -27.17
CA GLY A 24 -22.37 -8.68 -26.16
C GLY A 24 -20.94 -8.16 -26.02
N ALA A 25 -20.57 -7.08 -26.74
CA ALA A 25 -19.29 -6.42 -26.59
C ALA A 25 -19.28 -5.46 -25.40
N ILE A 26 -18.15 -5.39 -24.68
CA ILE A 26 -18.01 -4.41 -23.60
C ILE A 26 -18.05 -2.99 -24.20
N PRO A 27 -18.95 -2.10 -23.71
CA PRO A 27 -19.08 -0.76 -24.27
C PRO A 27 -17.85 0.10 -23.95
N ALA A 28 -17.50 1.01 -24.85
CA ALA A 28 -16.46 2.00 -24.59
C ALA A 28 -16.91 3.09 -23.59
N TYR A 29 -18.22 3.30 -23.44
CA TYR A 29 -18.80 4.33 -22.56
C TYR A 29 -20.12 3.86 -21.94
N ILE A 30 -20.36 4.28 -20.70
CA ILE A 30 -21.65 4.21 -19.99
C ILE A 30 -22.05 5.65 -19.62
N GLY A 31 -22.97 6.24 -20.40
CA GLY A 31 -23.25 7.67 -20.29
C GLY A 31 -22.00 8.50 -20.53
N SER A 32 -21.56 9.29 -19.55
CA SER A 32 -20.30 10.05 -19.61
C SER A 32 -19.09 9.29 -19.06
N ALA A 33 -19.27 8.10 -18.48
CA ALA A 33 -18.18 7.31 -17.94
C ALA A 33 -17.50 6.50 -19.05
N ALA A 34 -16.26 6.85 -19.39
CA ALA A 34 -15.38 6.01 -20.20
C ALA A 34 -15.07 4.69 -19.48
N VAL A 35 -15.05 3.60 -20.26
CA VAL A 35 -14.76 2.23 -19.83
C VAL A 35 -13.37 1.84 -20.38
N ASP A 36 -12.42 1.57 -19.48
CA ASP A 36 -11.08 1.09 -19.83
C ASP A 36 -10.94 -0.38 -19.38
N VAL A 37 -10.88 -1.29 -20.36
CA VAL A 37 -10.73 -2.72 -20.11
C VAL A 37 -9.25 -3.03 -19.85
N ILE A 38 -8.95 -3.50 -18.64
CA ILE A 38 -7.61 -3.94 -18.25
C ILE A 38 -7.45 -5.44 -18.48
N GLY A 39 -8.47 -6.22 -18.09
CA GLY A 39 -8.47 -7.67 -18.19
C GLY A 39 -7.68 -8.35 -17.08
N VAL A 40 -6.92 -9.39 -17.44
CA VAL A 40 -6.07 -10.13 -16.50
C VAL A 40 -4.77 -9.36 -16.28
N ILE A 41 -4.51 -8.97 -15.03
CA ILE A 41 -3.29 -8.27 -14.64
C ILE A 41 -2.23 -9.30 -14.29
N GLN A 42 -1.02 -9.17 -14.83
CA GLN A 42 0.13 -10.02 -14.52
C GLN A 42 1.11 -9.26 -13.62
N ARG A 43 1.49 -9.83 -12.48
CA ARG A 43 2.46 -9.24 -11.54
C ARG A 43 3.65 -10.18 -11.32
N PRO A 44 4.87 -9.64 -11.10
CA PRO A 44 6.01 -10.45 -10.69
C PRO A 44 5.72 -11.21 -9.39
N THR A 45 6.09 -12.49 -9.33
CA THR A 45 5.97 -13.31 -8.12
C THR A 45 7.12 -13.05 -7.13
N GLY A 46 8.15 -12.33 -7.56
CA GLY A 46 9.42 -12.19 -6.84
C GLY A 46 10.47 -13.25 -7.25
N GLU A 47 10.06 -14.30 -7.96
CA GLU A 47 10.99 -15.28 -8.54
C GLU A 47 11.57 -14.78 -9.87
N VAL A 48 12.81 -15.20 -10.16
CA VAL A 48 13.54 -14.86 -11.38
C VAL A 48 14.00 -16.13 -12.07
N LEU A 49 13.68 -16.27 -13.35
CA LEU A 49 14.19 -17.33 -14.21
C LEU A 49 15.48 -16.88 -14.87
N GLN A 50 16.50 -17.74 -14.80
CA GLN A 50 17.73 -17.61 -15.54
C GLN A 50 17.54 -18.20 -16.93
N THR A 51 17.60 -17.36 -17.97
CA THR A 51 17.49 -17.79 -19.38
C THR A 51 18.77 -17.43 -20.14
N GLU A 52 18.99 -18.02 -21.31
CA GLU A 52 20.13 -17.65 -22.17
C GLU A 52 20.10 -16.16 -22.59
N ALA A 53 18.93 -15.51 -22.55
CA ALA A 53 18.75 -14.09 -22.83
C ALA A 53 18.87 -13.18 -21.60
N GLY A 54 19.14 -13.74 -20.42
CA GLY A 54 19.26 -13.03 -19.15
C GLY A 54 18.15 -13.36 -18.14
N GLU A 55 18.09 -12.53 -17.10
CA GLU A 55 17.17 -12.67 -15.97
C GLU A 55 15.77 -12.16 -16.34
N ILE A 56 14.76 -13.03 -16.20
CA ILE A 56 13.35 -12.69 -16.47
C ILE A 56 12.51 -12.97 -15.23
N PRO A 57 11.69 -12.01 -14.75
CA PRO A 57 10.80 -12.24 -13.63
C PRO A 57 9.69 -13.23 -13.99
N VAL A 58 9.38 -14.14 -13.08
CA VAL A 58 8.19 -15.00 -13.18
C VAL A 58 6.96 -14.13 -12.91
N LEU A 59 5.98 -14.18 -13.81
CA LEU A 59 4.72 -13.45 -13.66
C LEU A 59 3.59 -14.41 -13.29
N ALA A 60 2.67 -13.93 -12.43
CA ALA A 60 1.44 -14.62 -12.11
C ALA A 60 0.23 -13.68 -12.25
N PRO A 61 -0.95 -14.22 -12.62
CA PRO A 61 -2.16 -13.43 -12.70
C PRO A 61 -2.62 -12.98 -11.31
N VAL A 62 -2.97 -11.71 -11.18
CA VAL A 62 -3.74 -11.19 -10.05
C VAL A 62 -5.15 -11.76 -10.15
N PRO A 63 -5.79 -12.17 -9.03
CA PRO A 63 -7.16 -12.69 -9.06
C PRO A 63 -8.14 -11.76 -9.77
N GLY A 64 -9.01 -12.34 -10.59
CA GLY A 64 -10.10 -11.64 -11.25
C GLY A 64 -9.74 -10.94 -12.56
N TRP A 65 -10.73 -10.24 -13.09
CA TRP A 65 -10.71 -9.54 -14.37
C TRP A 65 -11.15 -8.09 -14.16
N HIS A 66 -10.41 -7.13 -14.72
CA HIS A 66 -10.43 -5.76 -14.23
C HIS A 66 -10.88 -4.75 -15.29
N ILE A 67 -11.70 -3.78 -14.87
CA ILE A 67 -12.11 -2.61 -15.66
C ILE A 67 -11.89 -1.36 -14.80
N ASN A 68 -11.44 -0.28 -15.42
CA ASN A 68 -11.45 1.05 -14.82
C ASN A 68 -12.57 1.90 -15.45
N LEU A 69 -13.28 2.66 -14.62
CA LEU A 69 -14.22 3.69 -15.07
C LEU A 69 -13.70 5.08 -14.72
N SER A 70 -13.90 6.03 -15.63
CA SER A 70 -13.52 7.44 -15.40
C SER A 70 -14.47 8.17 -14.44
N ALA A 71 -15.68 7.64 -14.25
CA ALA A 71 -16.68 8.14 -13.31
C ALA A 71 -17.50 6.96 -12.74
N ARG A 72 -18.11 7.17 -11.56
CA ARG A 72 -18.92 6.16 -10.89
C ARG A 72 -20.20 5.86 -11.66
N VAL A 73 -20.51 4.56 -11.79
CA VAL A 73 -21.78 4.05 -12.32
C VAL A 73 -22.46 3.28 -11.18
N PRO A 74 -23.51 3.83 -10.54
CA PRO A 74 -24.12 3.24 -9.34
C PRO A 74 -24.52 1.77 -9.47
N GLU A 75 -24.97 1.36 -10.66
CA GLU A 75 -25.38 -0.01 -10.98
C GLU A 75 -24.23 -1.02 -10.89
N LEU A 76 -22.98 -0.56 -10.97
CA LEU A 76 -21.76 -1.37 -10.89
C LEU A 76 -21.07 -1.30 -9.51
N GLU A 77 -21.67 -0.64 -8.51
CA GLU A 77 -21.08 -0.46 -7.17
C GLU A 77 -20.66 -1.78 -6.51
N GLN A 78 -21.41 -2.87 -6.75
CA GLN A 78 -21.10 -4.20 -6.22
C GLN A 78 -19.78 -4.80 -6.72
N TYR A 79 -19.25 -4.30 -7.84
CA TYR A 79 -17.99 -4.72 -8.44
C TYR A 79 -16.83 -3.78 -8.09
N GLU A 80 -17.10 -2.67 -7.39
CA GLU A 80 -16.07 -1.71 -7.01
C GLU A 80 -15.12 -2.32 -5.99
N VAL A 81 -13.82 -2.13 -6.25
CA VAL A 81 -12.75 -2.43 -5.31
C VAL A 81 -12.06 -1.15 -4.85
N GLY A 82 -11.43 -1.21 -3.68
CA GLY A 82 -10.58 -0.12 -3.21
C GLY A 82 -9.50 0.20 -4.24
N ALA A 83 -9.17 1.48 -4.37
CA ALA A 83 -8.11 1.91 -5.28
C ALA A 83 -6.81 1.14 -4.97
N PRO A 84 -6.19 0.45 -5.96
CA PRO A 84 -4.94 -0.24 -5.73
C PRO A 84 -3.83 0.77 -5.44
N ALA A 85 -2.86 0.39 -4.60
CA ALA A 85 -1.74 1.27 -4.25
C ALA A 85 -0.86 1.64 -5.47
N THR A 86 -0.76 0.73 -6.45
CA THR A 86 0.01 0.89 -7.68
C THR A 86 -0.84 0.51 -8.90
N PRO A 87 -1.80 1.37 -9.30
CA PRO A 87 -2.70 1.05 -10.41
C PRO A 87 -1.92 0.89 -11.73
N ASP A 88 -2.21 -0.18 -12.48
CA ASP A 88 -1.57 -0.43 -13.79
C ASP A 88 -1.94 0.64 -14.82
N ARG A 89 -3.18 1.14 -14.75
CA ARG A 89 -3.67 2.23 -15.58
C ARG A 89 -4.60 3.13 -14.79
N VAL A 90 -4.57 4.40 -15.15
CA VAL A 90 -5.49 5.44 -14.68
C VAL A 90 -5.80 6.37 -15.85
N PHE A 91 -6.98 7.00 -15.84
CA PHE A 91 -7.29 8.02 -16.83
C PHE A 91 -6.46 9.29 -16.57
N ALA A 92 -5.99 9.94 -17.64
CA ALA A 92 -5.25 11.19 -17.53
C ALA A 92 -6.10 12.29 -16.88
N GLY A 93 -5.49 13.06 -15.97
CA GLY A 93 -6.17 14.18 -15.29
C GLY A 93 -7.09 13.77 -14.14
N ILE A 94 -7.09 12.50 -13.73
CA ILE A 94 -7.72 12.07 -12.48
C ILE A 94 -6.67 12.06 -11.37
N ASP A 95 -6.98 12.71 -10.24
CA ASP A 95 -6.13 12.67 -9.05
C ASP A 95 -5.94 11.22 -8.59
N VAL A 96 -4.73 10.70 -8.82
CA VAL A 96 -4.29 9.46 -8.19
C VAL A 96 -4.08 9.79 -6.73
N VAL A 97 -4.82 9.13 -5.83
CA VAL A 97 -4.47 9.13 -4.42
C VAL A 97 -3.16 8.36 -4.30
N VAL A 98 -2.04 9.07 -4.39
CA VAL A 98 -0.71 8.50 -4.13
C VAL A 98 -0.71 8.19 -2.64
N PRO A 99 -0.61 6.91 -2.21
CA PRO A 99 -0.48 6.61 -0.80
C PRO A 99 0.73 7.39 -0.25
N PRO A 100 0.62 7.99 0.94
CA PRO A 100 1.72 8.74 1.53
C PRO A 100 2.96 7.84 1.57
N ARG A 101 4.06 8.31 0.98
CA ARG A 101 5.30 7.55 0.97
C ARG A 101 5.84 7.49 2.40
N VAL A 102 6.02 6.28 2.93
CA VAL A 102 6.69 6.08 4.22
C VAL A 102 8.13 6.57 4.09
N PRO A 103 8.55 7.58 4.86
CA PRO A 103 9.95 8.01 4.87
C PRO A 103 10.85 6.85 5.29
N SER A 104 11.95 6.61 4.58
CA SER A 104 12.92 5.58 5.01
C SER A 104 13.67 5.98 6.28
N ARG A 105 13.71 7.28 6.58
CA ARG A 105 14.28 7.85 7.80
C ARG A 105 13.57 9.12 8.24
N VAL A 106 13.55 9.37 9.54
CA VAL A 106 13.07 10.61 10.16
C VAL A 106 14.05 11.08 11.23
N THR A 107 14.13 12.39 11.45
CA THR A 107 14.99 12.92 12.52
C THR A 107 14.49 12.51 13.89
N ARG A 108 15.37 12.47 14.89
CA ARG A 108 14.99 12.19 16.28
C ARG A 108 13.89 13.11 16.79
N ARG A 109 13.94 14.40 16.42
CA ARG A 109 12.91 15.39 16.78
C ARG A 109 11.55 14.97 16.24
N GLN A 110 11.48 14.67 14.94
CA GLN A 110 10.24 14.26 14.26
C GLN A 110 9.65 12.99 14.87
N ALA A 111 10.46 11.95 15.08
CA ALA A 111 10.01 10.70 15.69
C ALA A 111 9.45 10.91 17.11
N ARG A 112 10.16 11.67 17.96
CA ARG A 112 9.70 11.95 19.33
C ARG A 112 8.42 12.77 19.35
N GLN A 113 8.26 13.72 18.43
CA GLN A 113 7.02 14.49 18.29
C GLN A 113 5.86 13.63 17.81
N ALA A 114 6.06 12.78 16.79
CA ALA A 114 5.03 11.87 16.31
C ALA A 114 4.59 10.87 17.39
N LEU A 115 5.54 10.26 18.12
CA LEU A 115 5.24 9.40 19.28
C LEU A 115 4.45 10.14 20.38
N ALA A 116 4.76 11.41 20.62
CA ALA A 116 4.05 12.21 21.61
C ALA A 116 2.61 12.52 21.16
N LEU A 117 2.43 12.87 19.89
CA LEU A 117 1.12 13.09 19.29
C LEU A 117 0.26 11.81 19.26
N ALA A 118 0.89 10.66 19.06
CA ALA A 118 0.26 9.34 19.13
C ALA A 118 -0.02 8.87 20.58
N GLY A 119 0.44 9.59 21.61
CA GLY A 119 0.31 9.20 23.01
C GLY A 119 1.19 8.01 23.43
N LEU A 120 2.12 7.59 22.56
CA LEU A 120 2.98 6.42 22.75
C LEU A 120 4.37 6.76 23.31
N PHE A 121 4.75 8.04 23.34
CA PHE A 121 6.09 8.46 23.79
C PHE A 121 6.45 7.94 25.19
N ALA A 122 5.49 7.92 26.11
CA ALA A 122 5.71 7.44 27.48
C ALA A 122 5.92 5.92 27.57
N ALA A 123 5.51 5.15 26.55
CA ALA A 123 5.64 3.70 26.51
C ALA A 123 7.04 3.23 26.07
N VAL A 124 7.84 4.10 25.44
CA VAL A 124 9.17 3.74 24.90
C VAL A 124 10.14 3.32 26.00
N GLN A 125 10.27 4.11 27.07
CA GLN A 125 11.22 3.79 28.14
C GLN A 125 10.85 2.49 28.89
N PRO A 126 9.57 2.23 29.24
CA PRO A 126 9.15 0.91 29.72
C PRO A 126 9.50 -0.24 28.77
N ALA A 127 9.31 -0.06 27.45
CA ALA A 127 9.65 -1.09 26.47
C ALA A 127 11.16 -1.39 26.44
N ILE A 128 12.01 -0.37 26.47
CA ILE A 128 13.47 -0.55 26.59
C ILE A 128 13.80 -1.29 27.89
N ASN A 129 13.23 -0.87 29.03
CA ASN A 129 13.49 -1.49 30.33
C ASN A 129 13.05 -2.97 30.40
N ALA A 130 12.06 -3.36 29.60
CA ALA A 130 11.55 -4.72 29.54
C ALA A 130 12.46 -5.69 28.76
N ILE A 131 13.44 -5.20 28.00
CA ILE A 131 14.42 -6.05 27.28
C ILE A 131 15.17 -6.92 28.30
N PRO A 132 15.07 -8.27 28.25
CA PRO A 132 15.65 -9.14 29.29
C PRO A 132 17.18 -9.13 29.30
N ASP A 133 17.80 -9.14 28.12
CA ASP A 133 19.25 -9.15 27.97
C ASP A 133 19.84 -7.78 28.36
N PRO A 134 20.74 -7.72 29.36
CA PRO A 134 21.30 -6.45 29.83
C PRO A 134 22.10 -5.70 28.77
N GLN A 135 22.80 -6.43 27.89
CA GLN A 135 23.62 -5.83 26.85
C GLN A 135 22.74 -5.25 25.73
N GLN A 136 21.72 -5.99 25.28
CA GLN A 136 20.74 -5.49 24.30
C GLN A 136 19.98 -4.28 24.85
N ARG A 137 19.58 -4.31 26.13
CA ARG A 137 18.93 -3.17 26.79
C ARG A 137 19.83 -1.94 26.75
N GLN A 138 21.11 -2.09 27.09
CA GLN A 138 22.05 -0.99 27.07
C GLN A 138 22.25 -0.43 25.67
N LEU A 139 22.38 -1.30 24.66
CA LEU A 139 22.47 -0.88 23.26
C LEU A 139 21.21 -0.15 22.80
N ALA A 140 20.02 -0.63 23.18
CA ALA A 140 18.76 0.00 22.85
C ALA A 140 18.60 1.38 23.48
N GLN A 141 19.03 1.53 24.73
CA GLN A 141 19.06 2.81 25.42
C GLN A 141 19.99 3.80 24.71
N ILE A 142 21.21 3.38 24.38
CA ILE A 142 22.18 4.22 23.64
C ILE A 142 21.60 4.64 22.29
N GLU A 143 20.99 3.71 21.55
CA GLU A 143 20.40 4.03 20.26
C GLU A 143 19.27 5.06 20.42
N TRP A 144 18.35 4.86 21.36
CA TRP A 144 17.29 5.83 21.64
C TRP A 144 17.80 7.21 22.08
N ASP A 145 18.90 7.22 22.85
CA ASP A 145 19.45 8.42 23.46
C ASP A 145 20.38 9.22 22.53
N ASP A 146 21.09 8.56 21.63
CA ASP A 146 22.16 9.20 20.84
C ASP A 146 21.87 9.28 19.34
N SER A 147 20.87 8.54 18.84
CA SER A 147 20.50 8.60 17.42
C SER A 147 20.07 9.99 17.01
N GLN A 148 20.65 10.48 15.91
CA GLN A 148 20.23 11.72 15.26
C GLN A 148 19.01 11.49 14.36
N ASP A 149 18.92 10.29 13.78
CA ASP A 149 17.88 9.87 12.88
C ASP A 149 17.46 8.44 13.18
N PHE A 150 16.20 8.12 12.93
CA PHE A 150 15.62 6.80 13.00
C PHE A 150 15.29 6.31 11.60
N GLU A 151 15.67 5.08 11.28
CA GLU A 151 15.43 4.45 9.98
C GLU A 151 14.36 3.37 10.12
N ARG A 152 13.43 3.32 9.15
CA ARG A 152 12.25 2.47 9.21
C ARG A 152 12.57 0.97 9.23
N GLU A 153 13.65 0.58 8.57
CA GLU A 153 14.07 -0.81 8.40
C GLU A 153 15.02 -1.29 9.51
N ARG A 154 15.34 -0.45 10.51
CA ARG A 154 16.25 -0.87 11.59
C ARG A 154 15.59 -1.91 12.49
N PRO A 155 16.22 -3.08 12.72
CA PRO A 155 15.63 -4.15 13.52
C PRO A 155 15.23 -3.71 14.92
N LEU A 156 16.10 -2.99 15.64
CA LEU A 156 15.81 -2.54 17.00
C LEU A 156 14.58 -1.60 17.04
N LEU A 157 14.45 -0.71 16.06
CA LEU A 157 13.31 0.20 15.98
C LEU A 157 12.00 -0.57 15.79
N ILE A 158 12.01 -1.59 14.95
CA ILE A 158 10.85 -2.45 14.69
C ILE A 158 10.49 -3.23 15.97
N GLU A 159 11.47 -3.83 16.63
CA GLU A 159 11.29 -4.54 17.90
C GLU A 159 10.69 -3.63 18.98
N LEU A 160 11.19 -2.40 19.12
CA LEU A 160 10.65 -1.42 20.07
C LEU A 160 9.25 -0.95 19.68
N GLY A 161 8.97 -0.77 18.39
CA GLY A 161 7.65 -0.45 17.87
C GLY A 161 6.62 -1.53 18.24
N HIS A 162 6.96 -2.79 18.03
CA HIS A 162 6.13 -3.93 18.42
C HIS A 162 5.94 -4.02 19.93
N ALA A 163 6.99 -3.74 20.71
CA ALA A 163 6.93 -3.75 22.18
C ALA A 163 6.00 -2.66 22.77
N ILE A 164 5.78 -1.55 22.06
CA ILE A 164 4.81 -0.51 22.45
C ILE A 164 3.43 -0.69 21.81
N GLY A 165 3.19 -1.82 21.13
CA GLY A 165 1.88 -2.20 20.59
C GLY A 165 1.60 -1.74 19.16
N LEU A 166 2.62 -1.31 18.41
CA LEU A 166 2.48 -1.04 16.96
C LEU A 166 2.72 -2.31 16.15
N ASP A 167 1.97 -2.50 15.07
CA ASP A 167 2.36 -3.41 14.00
C ASP A 167 3.13 -2.64 12.90
N ASP A 168 3.53 -3.32 11.84
CA ASP A 168 4.32 -2.69 10.76
C ASP A 168 3.58 -1.52 10.10
N ALA A 169 2.25 -1.62 9.98
CA ALA A 169 1.41 -0.54 9.46
C ALA A 169 1.35 0.66 10.44
N GLY A 170 1.26 0.41 11.74
CA GLY A 170 1.32 1.44 12.77
C GLY A 170 2.67 2.16 12.81
N ILE A 171 3.78 1.45 12.56
CA ILE A 171 5.10 2.06 12.42
C ILE A 171 5.16 2.91 11.15
N ASP A 172 4.61 2.43 10.03
CA ASP A 172 4.54 3.20 8.77
C ASP A 172 3.78 4.51 8.94
N GLU A 173 2.60 4.47 9.56
CA GLU A 173 1.80 5.67 9.88
C GLU A 173 2.58 6.65 10.76
N LEU A 174 3.32 6.15 11.75
CA LEU A 174 4.13 7.00 12.62
C LEU A 174 5.28 7.67 11.86
N PHE A 175 5.91 6.96 10.92
CA PHE A 175 6.94 7.52 10.04
C PHE A 175 6.37 8.56 9.06
N ILE A 176 5.20 8.30 8.47
CA ILE A 176 4.49 9.24 7.62
C ILE A 176 4.18 10.53 8.41
N GLN A 177 3.62 10.40 9.61
CA GLN A 177 3.31 11.54 10.47
C GLN A 177 4.57 12.30 10.86
N ALA A 178 5.64 11.60 11.24
CA ALA A 178 6.91 12.19 11.62
C ALA A 178 7.55 12.99 10.45
N GLY A 179 7.49 12.46 9.22
CA GLY A 179 8.02 13.13 8.02
C GLY A 179 7.33 14.48 7.70
N ALA A 180 6.13 14.71 8.25
CA ALA A 180 5.38 15.95 8.06
C ALA A 180 5.70 17.05 9.11
N LEU A 181 6.57 16.78 10.10
CA LEU A 181 6.92 17.68 11.23
C LEU A 181 8.31 18.33 11.11
#